data_AF-A0AAE3EDD7-F1
#
_entry.id   AF-A0AAE3EDD7-F1
#
_cell.length_a   1.000
_cell.length_b   1.000
_cell.length_c   1.000
_cell.angle_alpha   90.00
_cell.angle_beta   90.00
_cell.angle_gamma   90.00
#
_symmetry.space_group_name_H-M   'P 1'
#
loop_
_entity.id
_entity.type
_entity.pdbx_description
1 polymer ?
#
loop_
_entity_poly.entity_id
_entity_poly.type
_entity_poly.pdbx_seq_one_letter_code
_entity_poly.pdbx_strand_id
1 'polypeptide(L)'
;MILYDEDEFLQLSGIQHFAFCRRQWALAYIELQWVENIRTAEGRIMHERAHDSGFDEKRGDILITRAMPIHSRTMGVSGECDVVELHRSQDGVPVFGRTEKYLPVPIEYKRGRPKEHNADALQLAAQAMCLEEMLCCDIPFGYLYYGETRHREKVEFDSGLREEVKRIFEEMHKYCRQQYTPKVKISKSCKACSLKDICLPVLNKNPSVKKYIENKIHEKDDME
;
A
#
# COMPACT_ATOMS: atom_id res chain seq x y z
N MET A 1 -20.87 13.28 -5.87
CA MET A 1 -19.66 12.55 -5.45
C MET A 1 -20.13 11.14 -5.13
N ILE A 2 -19.64 10.11 -5.83
CA ILE A 2 -20.00 8.72 -5.49
C ILE A 2 -19.10 8.34 -4.31
N LEU A 3 -19.71 7.94 -3.20
CA LEU A 3 -19.00 7.40 -2.03
C LEU A 3 -19.05 5.88 -2.11
N TYR A 4 -17.96 5.24 -1.71
CA TYR A 4 -17.92 3.78 -1.57
C TYR A 4 -18.61 3.35 -0.28
N ASP A 5 -19.21 2.16 -0.33
CA ASP A 5 -19.67 1.45 0.87
C ASP A 5 -18.50 0.67 1.49
N GLU A 6 -18.59 0.35 2.78
CA GLU A 6 -17.47 -0.23 3.54
C GLU A 6 -17.03 -1.60 3.00
N ASP A 7 -17.97 -2.38 2.46
CA ASP A 7 -17.70 -3.68 1.83
C ASP A 7 -16.98 -3.57 0.48
N GLU A 8 -16.93 -2.37 -0.10
CA GLU A 8 -16.15 -2.08 -1.31
C GLU A 8 -14.72 -1.59 -1.00
N PHE A 9 -14.36 -1.42 0.27
CA PHE A 9 -13.05 -0.86 0.62
C PHE A 9 -11.90 -1.79 0.26
N LEU A 10 -10.93 -1.23 -0.47
CA LEU A 10 -9.66 -1.90 -0.72
C LEU A 10 -8.71 -1.67 0.44
N GLN A 11 -7.83 -2.64 0.69
CA GLN A 11 -6.79 -2.48 1.68
C GLN A 11 -5.78 -1.41 1.24
N LEU A 12 -5.58 -0.39 2.07
CA LEU A 12 -4.72 0.76 1.77
C LEU A 12 -3.28 0.35 1.45
N SER A 13 -2.73 -0.63 2.18
CA SER A 13 -1.38 -1.19 1.95
C SER A 13 -1.22 -1.81 0.55
N GLY A 14 -2.32 -2.15 -0.12
CA GLY A 14 -2.35 -2.63 -1.49
C GLY A 14 -1.69 -1.68 -2.50
N ILE A 15 -1.70 -0.36 -2.24
CA ILE A 15 -1.08 0.64 -3.12
C ILE A 15 0.41 0.37 -3.36
N GLN A 16 1.12 -0.17 -2.36
CA GLN A 16 2.54 -0.50 -2.48
C GLN A 16 2.77 -1.61 -3.51
N HIS A 17 1.95 -2.67 -3.44
CA HIS A 17 2.01 -3.77 -4.39
C HIS A 17 1.61 -3.32 -5.78
N PHE A 18 0.60 -2.46 -5.89
CA PHE A 18 0.12 -1.95 -7.16
C PHE A 18 1.18 -1.07 -7.86
N ALA A 19 1.83 -0.19 -7.09
CA ALA A 19 2.92 0.66 -7.56
C ALA A 19 4.15 -0.16 -7.98
N PHE A 20 4.46 -1.25 -7.27
CA PHE A 20 5.55 -2.16 -7.64
C PHE A 20 5.23 -2.98 -8.91
N CYS A 21 4.05 -3.62 -8.93
CA CYS A 21 3.58 -4.43 -10.03
C CYS A 21 2.06 -4.68 -9.92
N ARG A 22 1.29 -4.08 -10.84
CA ARG A 22 -0.16 -4.27 -10.94
C ARG A 22 -0.60 -5.74 -10.96
N ARG A 23 0.18 -6.62 -11.59
CA ARG A 23 -0.10 -8.08 -11.59
C ARG A 23 0.15 -8.71 -10.23
N GLN A 24 1.19 -8.30 -9.51
CA GLN A 24 1.42 -8.81 -8.15
C GLN A 24 0.24 -8.44 -7.24
N TRP A 25 -0.23 -7.19 -7.34
CA TRP A 25 -1.42 -6.78 -6.60
C TRP A 25 -2.66 -7.59 -7.00
N ALA A 26 -2.95 -7.74 -8.29
CA ALA A 26 -4.10 -8.54 -8.73
C ALA A 26 -4.03 -10.00 -8.27
N LEU A 27 -2.86 -10.63 -8.34
CA LEU A 27 -2.66 -11.99 -7.83
C LEU A 27 -2.95 -12.09 -6.33
N ALA A 28 -2.47 -11.13 -5.52
CA ALA A 28 -2.69 -11.12 -4.08
C ALA A 28 -4.14 -10.81 -3.69
N TYR A 29 -4.75 -9.80 -4.31
CA TYR A 29 -6.03 -9.23 -3.85
C TYR A 29 -7.26 -9.69 -4.64
N ILE A 30 -7.11 -10.01 -5.93
CA ILE A 30 -8.22 -10.51 -6.76
C ILE A 30 -8.21 -12.03 -6.79
N GLU A 31 -7.05 -12.65 -7.06
CA GLU A 31 -6.93 -14.11 -7.14
C GLU A 31 -6.64 -14.78 -5.78
N LEU A 32 -6.54 -13.98 -4.71
CA LEU A 32 -6.31 -14.42 -3.32
C LEU A 32 -5.05 -15.30 -3.16
N GLN A 33 -4.05 -15.09 -4.01
CA GLN A 33 -2.79 -15.82 -3.98
C GLN A 33 -1.80 -15.14 -3.04
N TRP A 34 -2.00 -15.31 -1.74
CA TRP A 34 -1.05 -14.88 -0.72
C TRP A 34 -0.04 -15.98 -0.42
N VAL A 35 1.23 -15.73 -0.75
CA VAL A 35 2.34 -16.53 -0.22
C VAL A 35 2.93 -15.74 0.93
N GLU A 36 2.86 -16.29 2.15
CA GLU A 36 3.57 -15.74 3.30
C GLU A 36 5.07 -15.76 2.97
N ASN A 37 5.61 -14.59 2.62
CA ASN A 37 7.02 -14.43 2.44
C ASN A 37 7.64 -14.15 3.82
N ILE A 38 8.88 -14.59 4.04
CA ILE A 38 9.61 -14.40 5.31
C ILE A 38 9.63 -12.91 5.74
N ARG A 39 9.58 -12.00 4.77
CA ARG A 39 9.50 -10.53 4.96
C ARG A 39 8.19 -10.03 5.57
N THR A 40 7.10 -10.79 5.50
CA THR A 40 5.78 -10.42 6.04
C THR A 40 5.62 -10.85 7.50
N ALA A 41 6.17 -12.01 7.87
CA ALA A 41 6.28 -12.46 9.27
C ALA A 41 7.25 -11.55 10.05
N GLU A 42 8.38 -11.25 9.42
CA GLU A 42 9.26 -10.15 9.78
C GLU A 42 8.71 -8.79 9.30
N GLY A 43 7.42 -8.57 9.13
CA GLY A 43 6.83 -7.22 9.16
C GLY A 43 6.16 -7.09 10.52
N ARG A 44 5.30 -8.08 10.77
CA ARG A 44 4.49 -8.28 11.96
C ARG A 44 5.23 -8.05 13.28
N ILE A 45 6.47 -8.52 13.50
CA ILE A 45 7.18 -8.31 14.79
C ILE A 45 7.57 -6.84 15.11
N MET A 46 7.76 -5.98 14.10
CA MET A 46 8.14 -4.56 14.29
C MET A 46 6.89 -3.71 14.41
N HIS A 47 5.90 -4.05 13.59
CA HIS A 47 4.51 -3.65 13.76
C HIS A 47 4.04 -4.00 15.17
N GLU A 48 4.25 -5.21 15.71
CA GLU A 48 3.90 -5.62 17.08
C GLU A 48 4.52 -4.72 18.16
N ARG A 49 5.77 -4.25 17.99
CA ARG A 49 6.37 -3.25 18.90
C ARG A 49 5.76 -1.86 18.75
N ALA A 50 5.27 -1.52 17.55
CA ALA A 50 4.48 -0.32 17.32
C ALA A 50 2.99 -0.52 17.70
N HIS A 51 2.47 -1.74 17.77
CA HIS A 51 1.09 -2.11 18.08
C HIS A 51 0.92 -2.59 19.52
N ASP A 52 1.96 -2.47 20.35
CA ASP A 52 1.84 -2.66 21.81
C ASP A 52 0.83 -1.61 22.29
N SER A 53 -0.41 -2.09 22.43
CA SER A 53 -1.67 -1.33 22.47
C SER A 53 -1.94 -0.69 23.83
N GLY A 54 -0.90 -0.61 24.66
CA GLY A 54 -0.93 0.04 25.96
C GLY A 54 -0.30 1.42 25.88
N PHE A 55 -1.13 2.45 26.04
CA PHE A 55 -0.79 3.85 26.31
C PHE A 55 -0.60 4.76 25.10
N ASP A 56 -1.60 5.64 24.92
CA ASP A 56 -1.41 7.03 24.50
C ASP A 56 -0.25 7.64 25.30
N GLU A 57 0.96 7.54 24.77
CA GLU A 57 2.13 8.08 25.44
C GLU A 57 2.14 9.59 25.23
N LYS A 58 1.72 10.35 26.25
CA LYS A 58 1.89 11.80 26.27
C LYS A 58 3.35 12.12 26.55
N ARG A 59 4.11 12.49 25.52
CA ARG A 59 5.46 13.03 25.65
C ARG A 59 5.41 14.55 25.53
N GLY A 60 5.25 15.23 26.65
CA GLY A 60 5.07 16.69 26.68
C GLY A 60 3.79 17.11 25.95
N ASP A 61 3.96 17.82 24.84
CA ASP A 61 2.87 18.34 23.99
C ASP A 61 2.48 17.41 22.82
N ILE A 62 3.08 16.22 22.73
CA ILE A 62 2.81 15.24 21.69
C ILE A 62 2.06 14.05 22.28
N LEU A 63 0.96 13.65 21.64
CA LEU A 63 0.30 12.37 21.89
C LEU A 63 0.67 11.41 20.77
N ILE A 64 0.97 10.17 21.14
CA ILE A 64 1.37 9.16 20.16
C ILE A 64 0.30 8.09 20.15
N THR A 65 -0.50 8.08 19.10
CA THR A 65 -1.45 7.00 18.81
C THR A 65 -0.78 6.00 17.89
N ARG A 66 -0.94 4.73 18.21
CA ARG A 66 -0.36 3.60 17.49
C ARG A 66 -1.48 2.78 16.88
N ALA A 67 -1.20 2.11 15.77
CA ALA A 67 -2.18 1.23 15.12
C ALA A 67 -3.51 1.95 14.84
N MET A 68 -3.47 3.22 14.40
CA MET A 68 -4.69 4.01 14.26
C MET A 68 -5.46 3.52 13.03
N PRO A 69 -6.68 2.94 13.19
CA PRO A 69 -7.47 2.52 12.05
C PRO A 69 -7.91 3.75 11.26
N ILE A 70 -7.82 3.66 9.94
CA ILE A 70 -8.15 4.75 9.03
C ILE A 70 -8.97 4.26 7.86
N HIS A 71 -9.80 5.15 7.31
CA HIS A 71 -10.56 4.88 6.10
C HIS A 71 -10.83 6.16 5.32
N SER A 72 -11.19 5.99 4.05
CA SER A 72 -11.69 7.05 3.18
C SER A 72 -12.82 6.49 2.32
N ARG A 73 -14.02 7.06 2.47
CA ARG A 73 -15.18 6.76 1.63
C ARG A 73 -15.03 7.31 0.24
N THR A 74 -14.26 8.39 0.07
CA THR A 74 -14.04 8.99 -1.24
C THR A 74 -13.06 8.17 -2.09
N MET A 75 -12.00 7.64 -1.48
CA MET A 75 -11.05 6.74 -2.14
C MET A 75 -11.50 5.28 -2.11
N GLY A 76 -12.44 4.91 -1.24
CA GLY A 76 -12.91 3.54 -1.06
C GLY A 76 -11.81 2.63 -0.51
N VAL A 77 -11.13 3.07 0.56
CA VAL A 77 -10.01 2.34 1.15
C VAL A 77 -10.08 2.34 2.67
N SER A 78 -9.55 1.28 3.27
CA SER A 78 -9.32 1.21 4.71
C SER A 78 -7.97 0.58 5.02
N GLY A 79 -7.43 0.92 6.17
CA GLY A 79 -6.17 0.37 6.65
C GLY A 79 -5.82 0.92 8.01
N GLU A 80 -4.53 1.04 8.25
CA GLU A 80 -4.01 1.47 9.53
C GLU A 80 -2.79 2.37 9.34
N CYS A 81 -2.63 3.34 10.22
CA CYS A 81 -1.38 4.07 10.42
C CYS A 81 -0.59 3.40 11.53
N ASP A 82 0.69 3.10 11.29
CA ASP A 82 1.58 2.56 12.31
C ASP A 82 1.63 3.47 13.54
N VAL A 83 1.94 4.74 13.32
CA VAL A 83 1.99 5.78 14.34
C VAL A 83 1.40 7.08 13.80
N VAL A 84 0.59 7.76 14.61
CA VAL A 84 0.14 9.13 14.40
C VAL A 84 0.58 9.96 15.59
N GLU A 85 1.48 10.91 15.34
CA GLU A 85 1.84 11.91 16.34
C GLU A 85 0.83 13.06 16.27
N LEU A 86 0.14 13.33 17.37
CA LEU A 86 -0.78 14.43 17.54
C LEU A 86 -0.05 15.56 18.27
N HIS A 87 0.32 16.60 17.53
CA HIS A 87 1.08 17.75 18.04
C HIS A 87 0.13 18.83 18.52
N ARG A 88 0.20 19.25 19.79
CA ARG A 88 -0.68 20.30 20.34
C ARG A 88 -0.54 21.60 19.52
N SER A 89 -1.65 22.11 19.01
CA SER A 89 -1.68 23.35 18.22
C SER A 89 -3.04 24.03 18.32
N GLN A 90 -3.07 25.37 18.31
CA GLN A 90 -4.34 26.12 18.31
C GLN A 90 -5.13 25.92 17.00
N ASP A 91 -4.41 25.65 15.90
CA ASP A 91 -4.95 25.39 14.57
C ASP A 91 -5.24 23.89 14.33
N GLY A 92 -5.10 23.05 15.36
CA GLY A 92 -5.34 21.62 15.27
C GLY A 92 -6.83 21.22 15.31
N VAL A 93 -7.06 19.91 15.23
CA VAL A 93 -8.38 19.29 15.38
C VAL A 93 -8.69 18.92 16.83
N PRO A 94 -9.97 18.96 17.24
CA PRO A 94 -10.36 18.41 18.54
C PRO A 94 -10.15 16.90 18.55
N VAL A 95 -9.58 16.39 19.65
CA VAL A 95 -9.43 14.94 19.89
C VAL A 95 -10.40 14.55 21.01
N PHE A 96 -11.16 13.47 20.82
CA PHE A 96 -12.15 13.02 21.80
C PHE A 96 -11.50 12.80 23.19
N GLY A 97 -12.16 13.32 24.23
CA GLY A 97 -11.66 13.23 25.60
C GLY A 97 -10.52 14.20 25.96
N ARG A 98 -10.18 15.15 25.08
CA ARG A 98 -9.12 16.17 25.30
C ARG A 98 -9.72 17.57 25.21
N THR A 99 -9.16 18.51 25.96
CA THR A 99 -9.59 19.93 25.91
C THR A 99 -8.84 20.68 24.81
N GLU A 100 -7.62 20.26 24.53
CA GLU A 100 -6.72 20.86 23.55
C GLU A 100 -6.94 20.33 22.14
N LYS A 101 -6.46 21.10 21.16
CA LYS A 101 -6.44 20.76 19.74
C LYS A 101 -5.07 20.23 19.33
N TYR A 102 -5.07 19.37 18.30
CA TYR A 102 -3.88 18.66 17.85
C TYR A 102 -3.78 18.59 16.33
N LEU A 103 -2.57 18.71 15.78
CA LEU A 103 -2.28 18.45 14.37
C LEU A 103 -1.76 17.02 14.22
N PRO A 104 -2.44 16.16 13.43
CA PRO A 104 -2.00 14.80 13.18
C PRO A 104 -0.83 14.78 12.19
N VAL A 105 0.20 14.01 12.52
CA VAL A 105 1.36 13.74 11.66
C VAL A 105 1.55 12.23 11.56
N PRO A 106 1.22 11.60 10.42
CA PRO A 106 1.40 10.17 10.24
C PRO A 106 2.88 9.82 10.10
N ILE A 107 3.24 8.69 10.71
CA ILE A 107 4.58 8.12 10.66
C ILE A 107 4.47 6.64 10.30
N GLU A 108 5.00 6.29 9.14
CA GLU A 108 5.02 4.92 8.63
C GLU A 108 6.39 4.28 8.92
N TYR A 109 6.37 3.11 9.56
CA TYR A 109 7.56 2.39 9.97
C TYR A 109 7.97 1.38 8.91
N LYS A 110 9.18 1.55 8.36
CA LYS A 110 9.78 0.61 7.41
C LYS A 110 11.00 -0.05 8.04
N ARG A 111 11.14 -1.37 7.85
CA ARG A 111 12.30 -2.11 8.37
C ARG A 111 13.60 -1.76 7.66
N GLY A 112 13.56 -1.87 6.33
CA GLY A 112 14.74 -1.79 5.48
C GLY A 112 15.17 -0.36 5.18
N ARG A 113 15.78 -0.19 4.03
CA ARG A 113 16.23 1.10 3.49
C ARG A 113 15.19 1.70 2.56
N PRO A 114 15.27 3.01 2.27
CA PRO A 114 14.45 3.64 1.25
C PRO A 114 14.44 2.83 -0.06
N LYS A 115 13.25 2.59 -0.59
CA LYS A 115 13.09 1.97 -1.90
C LYS A 115 13.43 2.99 -2.99
N GLU A 116 13.97 2.53 -4.13
CA GLU A 116 14.21 3.40 -5.30
C GLU A 116 12.92 3.97 -5.93
N HIS A 117 11.76 3.42 -5.58
CA HIS A 117 10.45 3.82 -6.11
C HIS A 117 9.57 4.39 -5.01
N ASN A 118 8.68 5.31 -5.38
CA ASN A 118 7.86 6.13 -4.47
C ASN A 118 6.74 5.35 -3.74
N ALA A 119 6.75 4.01 -3.70
CA ALA A 119 5.67 3.22 -3.08
C ALA A 119 5.48 3.51 -1.58
N ASP A 120 6.56 3.79 -0.85
CA ASP A 120 6.48 4.11 0.57
C ASP A 120 5.84 5.51 0.77
N ALA A 121 6.22 6.49 -0.06
CA ALA A 121 5.62 7.82 -0.06
C ALA A 121 4.13 7.80 -0.46
N LEU A 122 3.75 6.97 -1.44
CA LEU A 122 2.36 6.81 -1.87
C LEU A 122 1.48 6.23 -0.75
N GLN A 123 1.97 5.24 -0.01
CA GLN A 123 1.23 4.68 1.12
C GLN A 123 1.06 5.72 2.23
N LEU A 124 2.13 6.42 2.58
CA LEU A 124 2.09 7.45 3.62
C LEU A 124 1.18 8.63 3.25
N ALA A 125 1.18 9.05 1.98
CA ALA A 125 0.26 10.07 1.48
C ALA A 125 -1.20 9.57 1.51
N ALA A 126 -1.46 8.31 1.15
CA ALA A 126 -2.79 7.72 1.26
C ALA A 126 -3.29 7.68 2.72
N GLN A 127 -2.42 7.35 3.67
CA GLN A 127 -2.71 7.41 5.11
C GLN A 127 -3.10 8.82 5.56
N ALA A 128 -2.31 9.82 5.15
CA ALA A 128 -2.61 11.21 5.43
C ALA A 128 -3.97 11.63 4.86
N MET A 129 -4.25 11.30 3.60
CA MET A 129 -5.54 11.62 2.96
C MET A 129 -6.74 10.97 3.67
N CYS A 130 -6.58 9.77 4.22
CA CYS A 130 -7.63 9.15 5.04
C CYS A 130 -7.81 9.90 6.39
N LEU A 131 -6.72 10.24 7.06
CA LEU A 131 -6.77 11.03 8.29
C LEU A 131 -7.42 12.39 8.08
N GLU A 132 -7.11 13.08 6.98
CA GLU A 132 -7.73 14.36 6.60
C GLU A 132 -9.25 14.21 6.42
N GLU A 133 -9.71 13.15 5.75
CA GLU A 133 -11.15 12.88 5.59
C GLU A 133 -11.83 12.61 6.93
N MET A 134 -11.21 11.81 7.79
CA MET A 134 -11.76 11.41 9.09
C MET A 134 -11.77 12.54 10.12
N LEU A 135 -10.72 13.36 10.13
CA LEU A 135 -10.49 14.39 11.14
C LEU A 135 -10.85 15.80 10.64
N CYS A 136 -11.18 15.94 9.36
CA CYS A 136 -11.49 17.21 8.71
C CYS A 136 -10.37 18.26 8.91
N CYS A 137 -9.15 17.89 8.56
CA CYS A 137 -7.96 18.76 8.63
C CYS A 137 -7.09 18.66 7.39
N ASP A 138 -6.10 19.55 7.30
CA ASP A 138 -5.02 19.47 6.33
C ASP A 138 -3.75 18.89 6.98
N ILE A 139 -3.17 17.89 6.33
CA ILE A 139 -1.90 17.27 6.73
C ILE A 139 -0.91 17.55 5.60
N PRO A 140 0.02 18.50 5.75
CA PRO A 140 0.93 18.85 4.66
C PRO A 140 2.08 17.85 4.46
N PHE A 141 2.43 17.08 5.49
CA PHE A 141 3.54 16.13 5.44
C PHE A 141 3.41 15.00 6.47
N GLY A 142 4.24 13.97 6.30
CA GLY A 142 4.44 12.90 7.28
C GLY A 142 5.90 12.43 7.28
N TYR A 143 6.17 11.35 8.00
CA TYR A 143 7.51 10.78 8.08
C TYR A 143 7.53 9.29 7.73
N LEU A 144 8.55 8.90 6.95
CA LEU A 144 8.97 7.50 6.83
C LEU A 144 10.08 7.26 7.85
N TYR A 145 9.90 6.28 8.73
CA TYR A 145 10.92 5.87 9.70
C TYR A 145 11.57 4.54 9.29
N TYR A 146 12.84 4.57 8.94
CA TYR A 146 13.59 3.37 8.54
C TYR A 146 14.35 2.78 9.74
N GLY A 147 13.96 1.58 10.17
CA GLY A 147 14.48 0.93 11.38
C GLY A 147 15.98 0.60 11.33
N GLU A 148 16.49 0.16 10.17
CA GLU A 148 17.93 -0.14 9.99
C GLU A 148 18.81 1.12 10.12
N THR A 149 18.38 2.24 9.56
CA THR A 149 19.15 3.49 9.57
C THR A 149 18.80 4.40 10.74
N ARG A 150 17.71 4.08 11.47
CA ARG A 150 17.08 4.91 12.53
C ARG A 150 16.83 6.35 12.08
N HIS A 151 16.57 6.54 10.79
CA HIS A 151 16.40 7.85 10.18
C HIS A 151 14.93 8.13 9.87
N ARG A 152 14.47 9.36 10.16
CA ARG A 152 13.17 9.88 9.72
C ARG A 152 13.38 10.68 8.44
N GLU A 153 12.69 10.28 7.38
CA GLU A 153 12.63 11.01 6.12
C GLU A 153 11.29 11.74 6.04
N LYS A 154 11.33 13.06 5.80
CA LYS A 154 10.11 13.87 5.64
C LYS A 154 9.56 13.69 4.23
N VAL A 155 8.27 13.41 4.12
CA VAL A 155 7.55 13.35 2.85
C VAL A 155 6.51 14.46 2.85
N GLU A 156 6.66 15.42 1.92
CA GLU A 156 5.66 16.45 1.67
C GLU A 156 4.53 15.87 0.79
N PHE A 157 3.28 16.16 1.14
CA PHE A 157 2.11 15.70 0.40
C PHE A 157 1.63 16.78 -0.57
N ASP A 158 2.40 17.01 -1.62
CA ASP A 158 2.03 17.94 -2.68
C ASP A 158 0.82 17.45 -3.51
N SER A 159 0.30 18.33 -4.36
CA SER A 159 -0.86 18.01 -5.21
C SER A 159 -0.57 16.85 -6.17
N GLY A 160 0.67 16.72 -6.68
CA GLY A 160 1.06 15.67 -7.62
C GLY A 160 1.01 14.28 -6.97
N LEU A 161 1.55 14.13 -5.77
CA LEU A 161 1.53 12.88 -5.02
C LEU A 161 0.09 12.49 -4.65
N ARG A 162 -0.73 13.46 -4.23
CA ARG A 162 -2.15 13.24 -3.91
C ARG A 162 -2.98 12.82 -5.13
N GLU A 163 -2.75 13.45 -6.28
CA GLU A 163 -3.38 13.08 -7.54
C GLU A 163 -2.95 11.68 -8.00
N GLU A 164 -1.68 11.33 -7.80
CA GLU A 164 -1.18 9.99 -8.10
C GLU A 164 -1.83 8.92 -7.21
N VAL A 165 -1.97 9.17 -5.90
CA VAL A 165 -2.68 8.27 -4.98
C VAL A 165 -4.12 8.04 -5.44
N LYS A 166 -4.87 9.12 -5.76
CA LYS A 166 -6.24 9.02 -6.27
C LYS A 166 -6.31 8.19 -7.55
N ARG A 167 -5.45 8.49 -8.53
CA ARG A 167 -5.38 7.76 -9.81
C ARG A 167 -5.10 6.27 -9.62
N ILE A 168 -4.19 5.93 -8.70
CA ILE A 168 -3.87 4.53 -8.42
C ILE A 168 -5.06 3.82 -7.80
N PHE A 169 -5.72 4.40 -6.79
CA PHE A 169 -6.89 3.75 -6.19
C PHE A 169 -8.06 3.63 -7.16
N GLU A 170 -8.30 4.63 -8.02
CA GLU A 170 -9.28 4.51 -9.12
C GLU A 170 -8.96 3.34 -10.05
N GLU A 171 -7.69 3.14 -10.40
CA GLU A 171 -7.24 2.02 -11.24
C GLU A 171 -7.38 0.67 -10.49
N MET A 172 -7.04 0.62 -9.21
CA MET A 172 -7.20 -0.57 -8.36
C MET A 172 -8.67 -0.99 -8.26
N HIS A 173 -9.57 -0.04 -7.99
CA HIS A 173 -11.02 -0.26 -7.97
C HIS A 173 -11.54 -0.77 -9.31
N LYS A 174 -11.07 -0.18 -10.42
CA LYS A 174 -11.41 -0.66 -11.76
C LYS A 174 -10.99 -2.12 -11.96
N TYR A 175 -9.78 -2.49 -11.55
CA TYR A 175 -9.29 -3.86 -11.72
C TYR A 175 -10.07 -4.84 -10.85
N CYS A 176 -10.37 -4.46 -9.60
CA CYS A 176 -11.19 -5.26 -8.69
C CYS A 176 -12.59 -5.52 -9.25
N ARG A 177 -13.29 -4.46 -9.69
CA ARG A 177 -14.63 -4.58 -10.29
C ARG A 177 -14.65 -5.42 -11.56
N GLN A 178 -13.58 -5.37 -12.36
CA GLN A 178 -13.47 -6.15 -13.59
C GLN A 178 -12.93 -7.57 -13.37
N GLN A 179 -12.55 -7.92 -12.14
CA GLN A 179 -11.82 -9.16 -11.84
C GLN A 179 -10.62 -9.35 -12.78
N TYR A 180 -9.91 -8.24 -13.04
CA TYR A 180 -8.91 -8.16 -14.10
C TYR A 180 -7.50 -8.32 -13.54
N THR A 181 -6.83 -9.41 -13.94
CA THR A 181 -5.40 -9.62 -13.69
C THR A 181 -4.57 -9.22 -14.92
N PRO A 182 -3.79 -8.13 -14.85
CA PRO A 182 -3.02 -7.66 -15.98
C PRO A 182 -1.88 -8.62 -16.36
N LYS A 183 -1.55 -8.63 -17.65
CA LYS A 183 -0.30 -9.24 -18.14
C LYS A 183 0.85 -8.25 -17.94
N VAL A 184 2.00 -8.74 -17.47
CA VAL A 184 3.21 -7.92 -17.26
C VAL A 184 4.40 -8.50 -18.01
N LYS A 185 5.30 -7.62 -18.45
CA LYS A 185 6.61 -8.02 -18.98
C LYS A 185 7.54 -8.35 -17.81
N ILE A 186 8.39 -9.35 -18.00
CA ILE A 186 9.41 -9.71 -17.01
C ILE A 186 10.44 -8.59 -16.93
N SER A 187 10.74 -8.13 -15.72
CA SER A 187 11.76 -7.13 -15.42
C SER A 187 12.75 -7.67 -14.38
N LYS A 188 13.81 -6.90 -14.09
CA LYS A 188 14.75 -7.24 -13.00
C LYS A 188 14.04 -7.27 -11.63
N SER A 189 13.02 -6.43 -11.41
CA SER A 189 12.27 -6.38 -10.15
C SER A 189 11.47 -7.65 -9.87
N CYS A 190 11.10 -8.42 -10.90
CA CYS A 190 10.43 -9.72 -10.72
C CYS A 190 11.24 -10.70 -9.84
N LYS A 191 12.58 -10.57 -9.78
CA LYS A 191 13.42 -11.41 -8.91
C LYS A 191 13.19 -11.14 -7.40
N ALA A 192 12.76 -9.93 -7.06
CA ALA A 192 12.45 -9.52 -5.68
C ALA A 192 10.95 -9.61 -5.35
N CYS A 193 10.12 -10.06 -6.30
CA CYS A 193 8.68 -10.22 -6.12
C CYS A 193 8.39 -11.38 -5.17
N SER A 194 7.53 -11.17 -4.18
CA SER A 194 7.09 -12.22 -3.25
C SER A 194 6.32 -13.34 -3.92
N LEU A 195 5.66 -13.05 -5.03
CA LEU A 195 4.83 -13.99 -5.77
C LEU A 195 5.56 -14.54 -7.00
N LYS A 196 6.90 -14.45 -7.08
CA LYS A 196 7.65 -14.87 -8.28
C LYS A 196 7.40 -16.32 -8.66
N ASP A 197 7.28 -17.23 -7.69
CA ASP A 197 7.18 -18.68 -7.97
C ASP A 197 5.79 -19.10 -8.45
N ILE A 198 4.75 -18.34 -8.07
CA ILE A 198 3.37 -18.52 -8.55
C ILE A 198 3.08 -17.66 -9.79
N CYS A 199 3.74 -16.52 -9.90
CA CYS A 199 3.59 -15.60 -11.02
C CYS A 199 4.40 -16.19 -12.18
N LEU A 200 3.69 -16.81 -13.12
CA LEU A 200 4.27 -17.39 -14.33
C LEU A 200 4.04 -16.47 -15.55
N PRO A 201 4.66 -15.26 -15.62
CA PRO A 201 4.46 -14.33 -16.73
C PRO A 201 5.00 -14.89 -18.05
N VAL A 202 5.87 -15.91 -18.01
CA VAL A 202 6.36 -16.62 -19.19
C VAL A 202 5.20 -17.30 -19.93
N LEU A 203 4.19 -17.82 -19.21
CA LEU A 203 3.00 -18.44 -19.78
C LEU A 203 2.03 -17.43 -20.41
N ASN A 204 2.17 -16.12 -20.12
CA ASN A 204 1.40 -15.09 -20.80
C ASN A 204 1.80 -14.89 -22.27
N LYS A 205 2.93 -15.49 -22.69
CA LYS A 205 3.26 -15.65 -24.11
C LYS A 205 2.40 -16.80 -24.64
N ASN A 206 1.19 -16.51 -25.10
CA ASN A 206 0.43 -17.48 -25.88
C ASN A 206 1.21 -17.72 -27.19
N PRO A 207 1.84 -18.88 -27.44
CA PRO A 207 2.12 -19.24 -28.82
C PRO A 207 0.78 -19.23 -29.57
N SER A 208 0.76 -18.72 -30.80
CA SER A 208 -0.42 -18.86 -31.65
C SER A 208 -0.82 -20.33 -31.63
N VAL A 209 -2.10 -20.62 -31.34
CA VAL A 209 -2.63 -22.00 -31.34
C VAL A 209 -2.28 -22.68 -32.66
N LYS A 210 -2.33 -21.93 -33.76
CA LYS A 210 -1.90 -22.36 -35.09
C LYS A 210 -0.43 -22.80 -35.11
N LYS A 211 0.47 -21.99 -34.54
CA LYS A 211 1.92 -22.28 -34.49
C LYS A 211 2.25 -23.48 -33.59
N TYR A 212 1.50 -23.66 -32.50
CA TYR A 212 1.62 -24.84 -31.65
C TYR A 212 1.18 -26.12 -32.39
N ILE A 213 0.04 -26.06 -33.08
CA ILE A 213 -0.48 -27.18 -33.88
C ILE A 213 0.49 -27.50 -35.04
N GLU A 214 0.95 -26.51 -35.79
CA GLU A 214 1.93 -26.68 -36.87
C GLU A 214 3.22 -27.34 -36.37
N ASN A 215 3.79 -26.88 -35.26
CA ASN A 215 4.99 -27.50 -34.69
C ASN A 215 4.77 -28.96 -34.27
N LYS A 216 3.60 -29.29 -33.71
CA LYS A 216 3.29 -30.66 -33.26
C LYS A 216 2.90 -31.61 -34.39
N ILE A 217 2.43 -31.08 -35.52
CA ILE A 217 2.20 -31.84 -36.74
C ILE A 217 3.56 -32.13 -37.42
N HIS A 218 4.42 -31.12 -37.56
CA HIS A 218 5.74 -31.30 -38.19
C HIS A 218 6.74 -32.12 -37.37
N GLU A 219 6.66 -32.12 -36.03
CA GLU A 219 7.46 -33.02 -35.19
C GLU A 219 7.16 -34.52 -35.42
N LYS A 220 6.02 -34.87 -36.04
CA LYS A 220 5.71 -36.26 -36.40
C LYS A 220 6.27 -36.68 -37.76
N ASP A 221 6.59 -35.72 -38.63
CA ASP A 221 7.09 -35.99 -39.99
C ASP A 221 8.62 -36.17 -40.02
N ASP A 222 9.34 -35.73 -38.97
CA ASP A 222 10.80 -35.88 -38.85
C ASP A 222 11.26 -37.18 -38.16
N MET A 223 10.35 -38.14 -37.94
CA MET A 223 10.65 -39.48 -37.37
C MET A 223 10.33 -40.66 -38.31
N GLU A 224 10.18 -40.42 -39.62
CA GLU A 224 10.24 -41.45 -40.66
C GLU A 224 11.56 -41.35 -41.45
#